data_AF-A0A960QDD6-F1
#
_entry.id   AF-A0A960QDD6-F1
#
_cell.length_a   1.000
_cell.length_b   1.000
_cell.length_c   1.000
_cell.angle_alpha   90.00
_cell.angle_beta   90.00
_cell.angle_gamma   90.00
#
_symmetry.space_group_name_H-M   'P 1'
#
loop_
_entity.id
_entity.type
_entity.pdbx_description
1 polymer ?
#
loop_
_entity_poly.entity_id
_entity_poly.type
_entity_poly.pdbx_seq_one_letter_code
_entity_poly.pdbx_strand_id
1 'polypeptide(L)'
;MFPFFFDWTMVLILPALGLAMWAQHKVRGTYQQFSEVRSRLGMTGQQVARRILDQNGLQDVEVEPIAGQLTDHYHPNDRKVRLSEGIYGSTSLSALAVAAHEVGHALQHKVGYAPMSLRASLVPAANIGSMAAMPLFFIGLLVPSISWLMDLGILFFAGAVIFHLITLPVEFDASRRAIAILGNGTFLAPDEVQGAKKVLNAAAWTYVAAATMSLLQMLRLIILRGSRD
;
A
#
# COMPACT_ATOMS: atom_id res chain seq x y z
N MET A 1 31.65 10.57 -18.95
CA MET A 1 31.15 10.99 -17.62
C MET A 1 29.74 11.55 -17.84
N PHE A 2 28.70 10.94 -17.28
CA PHE A 2 27.23 11.09 -17.54
C PHE A 2 26.41 9.98 -18.25
N PRO A 3 26.94 9.00 -19.03
CA PRO A 3 26.05 8.06 -19.73
C PRO A 3 25.52 6.89 -18.85
N PHE A 4 25.95 6.79 -17.59
CA PHE A 4 25.56 5.66 -16.72
C PHE A 4 24.26 5.88 -15.94
N PHE A 5 23.85 7.14 -15.73
CA PHE A 5 22.55 7.41 -15.11
C PHE A 5 21.43 7.40 -16.14
N PHE A 6 21.63 7.97 -17.33
CA PHE A 6 20.66 7.97 -18.41
C PHE A 6 21.05 6.96 -19.48
N ASP A 7 20.62 5.71 -19.32
CA ASP A 7 20.83 4.65 -20.29
C ASP A 7 19.52 4.28 -21.00
N TRP A 8 19.61 3.62 -22.17
CA TRP A 8 18.44 3.33 -23.01
C TRP A 8 17.40 2.45 -22.30
N THR A 9 17.80 1.62 -21.33
CA THR A 9 16.88 0.76 -20.57
C THR A 9 15.96 1.54 -19.65
N MET A 10 16.20 2.84 -19.41
CA MET A 10 15.27 3.71 -18.69
C MET A 10 13.89 3.77 -19.35
N VAL A 11 13.80 3.54 -20.65
CA VAL A 11 12.53 3.44 -21.37
C VAL A 11 11.60 2.38 -20.76
N LEU A 12 12.17 1.33 -20.15
CA LEU A 12 11.41 0.28 -19.45
C LEU A 12 10.72 0.80 -18.19
N ILE A 13 11.27 1.83 -17.53
CA ILE A 13 10.70 2.38 -16.30
C ILE A 13 9.54 3.34 -16.62
N LEU A 14 9.57 4.02 -17.76
CA LEU A 14 8.62 5.09 -18.10
C LEU A 14 7.14 4.66 -17.99
N PRO A 15 6.72 3.46 -18.44
CA PRO A 15 5.34 3.00 -18.26
C PRO A 15 4.94 2.84 -16.80
N ALA A 16 5.82 2.29 -15.95
CA ALA A 16 5.54 2.15 -14.52
C ALA A 16 5.48 3.50 -13.81
N LEU A 17 6.37 4.44 -14.18
CA LEU A 17 6.35 5.80 -13.67
C LEU A 17 5.04 6.51 -14.05
N GLY A 18 4.61 6.38 -15.31
CA GLY A 18 3.33 6.89 -15.79
C GLY A 18 2.14 6.32 -15.00
N LEU A 19 2.13 5.00 -14.77
CA LEU A 19 1.12 4.33 -13.96
C LEU A 19 1.11 4.84 -12.51
N ALA A 20 2.27 5.01 -11.88
CA ALA A 20 2.40 5.51 -10.52
C ALA A 20 1.87 6.95 -10.39
N MET A 21 2.24 7.84 -11.33
CA MET A 21 1.74 9.22 -11.36
C MET A 21 0.22 9.25 -11.56
N TRP A 22 -0.31 8.46 -12.49
CA TRP A 22 -1.74 8.36 -12.71
C TRP A 22 -2.49 7.80 -11.49
N ALA A 23 -1.97 6.73 -10.86
CA ALA A 23 -2.56 6.14 -9.67
C ALA A 23 -2.61 7.16 -8.52
N GLN A 24 -1.50 7.86 -8.28
CA GLN A 24 -1.43 8.90 -7.26
C GLN A 24 -2.41 10.06 -7.53
N HIS A 25 -2.52 10.50 -8.78
CA HIS A 25 -3.49 11.52 -9.18
C HIS A 25 -4.92 11.03 -8.95
N LYS A 26 -5.23 9.79 -9.35
CA LYS A 26 -6.54 9.17 -9.18
C LYS A 26 -6.94 9.03 -7.71
N VAL A 27 -6.02 8.63 -6.83
CA VAL A 27 -6.26 8.57 -5.38
C VAL A 27 -6.61 9.95 -4.84
N ARG A 28 -5.80 10.96 -5.14
CA ARG A 28 -6.04 12.34 -4.66
C ARG A 28 -7.39 12.87 -5.14
N GLY A 29 -7.70 12.74 -6.43
CA GLY A 29 -8.96 13.21 -7.00
C GLY A 29 -10.19 12.49 -6.42
N THR A 30 -10.12 11.16 -6.32
CA THR A 30 -11.23 10.37 -5.75
C THR A 30 -11.41 10.64 -4.27
N TYR A 31 -10.31 10.72 -3.52
CA TYR A 31 -10.34 11.05 -2.09
C TYR A 31 -10.96 12.42 -1.83
N GLN A 32 -10.53 13.45 -2.58
CA GLN A 32 -11.06 14.81 -2.45
C GLN A 32 -12.56 14.84 -2.78
N GLN A 33 -12.96 14.25 -3.91
CA GLN A 33 -14.37 14.18 -4.30
C GLN A 33 -15.23 13.53 -3.20
N PHE A 34 -14.81 12.39 -2.65
CA PHE A 34 -15.59 11.66 -1.65
C PHE A 34 -15.37 12.14 -0.21
N SER A 35 -14.45 13.07 0.03
CA SER A 35 -14.35 13.80 1.30
C SER A 35 -15.43 14.86 1.47
N GLU A 36 -15.98 15.37 0.36
CA GLU A 36 -17.06 16.36 0.36
C GLU A 36 -18.45 15.72 0.47
N VAL A 37 -18.57 14.43 0.13
CA VAL A 37 -19.83 13.68 0.22
C VAL A 37 -19.99 13.10 1.63
N ARG A 38 -20.92 13.64 2.41
CA ARG A 38 -21.27 13.15 3.75
C ARG A 38 -22.16 11.91 3.68
N SER A 39 -21.94 10.96 4.59
CA SER A 39 -22.84 9.83 4.77
C SER A 39 -24.18 10.26 5.38
N ARG A 40 -25.27 9.72 4.85
CA ARG A 40 -26.64 9.90 5.35
C ARG A 40 -26.83 9.40 6.77
N LEU A 41 -26.07 8.39 7.18
CA LEU A 41 -26.15 7.83 8.52
C LEU A 41 -25.33 8.63 9.55
N GLY A 42 -24.52 9.59 9.10
CA GLY A 42 -23.85 10.57 9.95
C GLY A 42 -22.81 10.02 10.92
N MET A 43 -22.38 8.77 10.76
CA MET A 43 -21.32 8.18 11.60
C MET A 43 -19.97 8.77 11.24
N THR A 44 -19.07 8.92 12.22
CA THR A 44 -17.67 9.30 11.97
C THR A 44 -16.82 8.07 11.60
N GLY A 45 -15.65 8.28 11.01
CA GLY A 45 -14.66 7.22 10.77
C GLY A 45 -14.33 6.43 12.05
N GLN A 46 -14.17 7.12 13.19
CA GLN A 46 -13.95 6.46 14.48
C GLN A 46 -15.14 5.58 14.90
N GLN A 47 -16.37 6.07 14.77
CA GLN A 47 -17.57 5.32 15.14
C GLN A 47 -17.74 4.08 14.26
N VAL A 48 -17.51 4.21 12.96
CA VAL A 48 -17.52 3.09 12.03
C VAL A 48 -16.44 2.07 12.40
N ALA A 49 -15.19 2.50 12.60
CA ALA A 49 -14.11 1.60 12.96
C ALA A 49 -14.41 0.83 14.25
N ARG A 50 -14.79 1.55 15.32
CA ARG A 50 -15.12 0.98 16.63
C ARG A 50 -16.25 -0.06 16.52
N ARG A 51 -17.34 0.29 15.84
CA ARG A 51 -18.51 -0.59 15.71
C ARG A 51 -18.22 -1.83 14.89
N ILE A 52 -17.41 -1.74 13.83
CA ILE A 52 -16.98 -2.92 13.06
C ILE A 52 -16.12 -3.83 13.94
N LEU A 53 -15.15 -3.27 14.68
CA LEU A 53 -14.31 -4.03 15.59
C LEU A 53 -15.14 -4.75 16.66
N ASP A 54 -16.11 -4.07 17.27
CA ASP A 54 -16.99 -4.65 18.29
C ASP A 54 -17.85 -5.78 17.74
N GLN A 55 -18.45 -5.58 16.56
CA GLN A 55 -19.21 -6.62 15.85
C GLN A 55 -18.38 -7.86 15.52
N ASN A 56 -17.06 -7.70 15.45
CA ASN A 56 -16.12 -8.77 15.17
C ASN A 56 -15.35 -9.22 16.41
N GLY A 57 -15.77 -8.88 17.62
CA GLY A 57 -15.13 -9.34 18.86
C GLY A 57 -13.69 -8.86 19.04
N LEU A 58 -13.38 -7.66 18.56
CA LEU A 58 -12.07 -6.99 18.69
C LEU A 58 -12.20 -5.75 19.59
N GLN A 59 -12.84 -5.90 20.76
CA GLN A 59 -13.00 -4.82 21.74
C GLN A 59 -11.66 -4.32 22.30
N ASP A 60 -10.64 -5.17 22.25
CA ASP A 60 -9.28 -4.90 22.70
C ASP A 60 -8.42 -4.15 21.69
N VAL A 61 -8.90 -3.95 20.45
CA VAL A 61 -8.22 -3.12 19.45
C VAL A 61 -8.64 -1.67 19.63
N GLU A 62 -7.72 -0.78 20.01
CA GLU A 62 -8.04 0.65 20.20
C GLU A 62 -8.17 1.39 18.85
N VAL A 63 -8.98 2.46 18.83
CA VAL A 63 -9.08 3.38 17.69
C VAL A 63 -8.61 4.75 18.16
N GLU A 64 -7.52 5.28 17.59
CA GLU A 64 -6.92 6.55 18.00
C GLU A 64 -6.66 7.49 16.82
N PRO A 65 -6.71 8.82 17.02
CA PRO A 65 -6.35 9.77 15.99
C PRO A 65 -4.82 9.82 15.83
N ILE A 66 -4.35 10.06 14.61
CA ILE A 66 -2.94 10.36 14.30
C ILE A 66 -2.84 11.62 13.44
N ALA A 67 -1.78 12.41 13.66
CA ALA A 67 -1.51 13.59 12.86
C ALA A 67 -1.23 13.24 11.39
N GLY A 68 -1.53 14.20 10.50
CA GLY A 68 -1.29 14.10 9.07
C GLY A 68 -2.54 13.79 8.25
N GLN A 69 -2.33 13.43 6.99
CA GLN A 69 -3.38 13.07 6.04
C GLN A 69 -3.00 11.77 5.35
N LEU A 70 -3.95 10.84 5.20
CA LEU A 70 -3.70 9.52 4.61
C LEU A 70 -2.56 8.77 5.31
N THR A 71 -2.44 8.99 6.63
CA THR A 71 -1.50 8.30 7.53
C THR A 71 -2.16 7.16 8.29
N ASP A 72 -3.39 6.82 7.89
CA ASP A 72 -4.23 5.78 8.45
C ASP A 72 -3.55 4.42 8.33
N HIS A 73 -3.51 3.66 9.42
CA HIS A 73 -2.96 2.31 9.43
C HIS A 73 -3.45 1.50 10.64
N TYR A 74 -3.59 0.18 10.46
CA TYR A 74 -3.61 -0.78 11.56
C TYR A 74 -2.20 -1.20 11.97
N HIS A 75 -1.93 -1.20 13.28
CA HIS A 75 -0.68 -1.67 13.86
C HIS A 75 -0.87 -2.99 14.62
N PRO A 76 -0.37 -4.14 14.12
CA PRO A 76 -0.60 -5.45 14.71
C PRO A 76 -0.04 -5.64 16.12
N ASN A 77 1.15 -5.11 16.40
CA ASN A 77 1.83 -5.30 17.69
C ASN A 77 1.09 -4.55 18.82
N ASP A 78 0.86 -3.27 18.61
CA ASP A 78 0.12 -2.40 19.54
C ASP A 78 -1.39 -2.70 19.56
N ARG A 79 -1.90 -3.43 18.58
CA ARG A 79 -3.33 -3.69 18.36
C ARG A 79 -4.15 -2.40 18.29
N LYS A 80 -3.72 -1.47 17.44
CA LYS A 80 -4.38 -0.16 17.28
C LYS A 80 -4.73 0.12 15.83
N VAL A 81 -5.93 0.66 15.61
CA VAL A 81 -6.32 1.31 14.36
C VAL A 81 -6.07 2.81 14.53
N ARG A 82 -5.08 3.34 13.81
CA ARG A 82 -4.77 4.77 13.79
C ARG A 82 -5.44 5.39 12.59
N LEU A 83 -6.29 6.38 12.82
CA LEU A 83 -6.95 7.12 11.75
C LEU A 83 -6.43 8.55 11.72
N SER A 84 -6.09 9.07 10.55
CA SER A 84 -5.69 10.46 10.41
C SER A 84 -6.82 11.38 10.91
N GLU A 85 -6.49 12.55 11.46
CA GLU A 85 -7.49 13.46 12.06
C GLU A 85 -8.67 13.77 11.11
N GLY A 86 -8.37 13.92 9.82
CA GLY A 86 -9.36 14.15 8.75
C GLY A 86 -10.27 12.95 8.46
N ILE A 87 -9.93 11.75 8.93
CA ILE A 87 -10.72 10.52 8.82
C ILE A 87 -11.42 10.23 10.15
N TYR A 88 -10.70 10.33 11.26
CA TYR A 88 -11.17 9.99 12.61
C TYR A 88 -12.49 10.69 12.95
N GLY A 89 -12.55 12.01 12.75
CA GLY A 89 -13.72 12.84 13.07
C GLY A 89 -14.67 13.11 11.90
N SER A 90 -14.34 12.67 10.68
CA SER A 90 -15.14 12.98 9.49
C SER A 90 -16.27 11.97 9.27
N THR A 91 -17.38 12.48 8.74
CA THR A 91 -18.56 11.69 8.33
C THR A 91 -18.62 11.44 6.82
N SER A 92 -17.52 11.69 6.10
CA SER A 92 -17.45 11.56 4.64
C SER A 92 -17.37 10.11 4.16
N LEU A 93 -17.79 9.85 2.92
CA LEU A 93 -17.68 8.51 2.33
C LEU A 93 -16.23 8.03 2.24
N SER A 94 -15.28 8.93 1.97
CA SER A 94 -13.84 8.60 2.02
C SER A 94 -13.38 8.21 3.42
N ALA A 95 -13.85 8.91 4.46
CA ALA A 95 -13.49 8.60 5.84
C ALA A 95 -14.01 7.22 6.27
N LEU A 96 -15.27 6.92 5.93
CA LEU A 96 -15.87 5.63 6.24
C LEU A 96 -15.20 4.49 5.48
N ALA A 97 -14.84 4.71 4.21
CA ALA A 97 -14.11 3.75 3.40
C ALA A 97 -12.73 3.42 3.98
N VAL A 98 -11.93 4.45 4.29
CA VAL A 98 -10.57 4.28 4.85
C VAL A 98 -10.63 3.64 6.24
N ALA A 99 -11.51 4.10 7.12
CA ALA A 99 -11.67 3.52 8.44
C ALA A 99 -12.05 2.02 8.38
N ALA A 100 -12.96 1.64 7.48
CA ALA A 100 -13.32 0.24 7.27
C ALA A 100 -12.19 -0.59 6.65
N HIS A 101 -11.34 0.01 5.79
CA HIS A 101 -10.15 -0.65 5.24
C HIS A 101 -9.12 -0.98 6.32
N GLU A 102 -8.84 -0.03 7.24
CA GLU A 102 -7.93 -0.27 8.35
C GLU A 102 -8.46 -1.32 9.33
N VAL A 103 -9.76 -1.33 9.60
CA VAL A 103 -10.38 -2.44 10.33
C VAL A 103 -10.28 -3.75 9.56
N GLY A 104 -10.32 -3.71 8.22
CA GLY A 104 -10.04 -4.86 7.35
C GLY A 104 -8.69 -5.53 7.68
N HIS A 105 -7.64 -4.75 7.93
CA HIS A 105 -6.35 -5.28 8.39
C HIS A 105 -6.41 -5.88 9.80
N ALA A 106 -7.17 -5.27 10.72
CA ALA A 106 -7.40 -5.86 12.05
C ALA A 106 -8.13 -7.22 11.95
N LEU A 107 -9.08 -7.35 11.03
CA LEU A 107 -9.78 -8.61 10.77
C LEU A 107 -8.87 -9.65 10.13
N GLN A 108 -8.00 -9.26 9.20
CA GLN A 108 -6.97 -10.14 8.64
C GLN A 108 -6.05 -10.68 9.73
N HIS A 109 -5.62 -9.81 10.65
CA HIS A 109 -4.79 -10.21 11.78
C HIS A 109 -5.53 -11.21 12.68
N LYS A 110 -6.79 -10.94 13.01
CA LYS A 110 -7.63 -11.84 13.81
C LYS A 110 -7.74 -13.25 13.22
N VAL A 111 -7.92 -13.36 11.91
CA VAL A 111 -8.10 -14.67 11.24
C VAL A 111 -6.78 -15.33 10.84
N GLY A 112 -5.63 -14.73 11.17
CA GLY A 112 -4.32 -15.27 10.80
C GLY A 112 -4.10 -15.30 9.28
N TYR A 113 -4.52 -14.26 8.55
CA TYR A 113 -4.39 -14.20 7.11
C TYR A 113 -2.92 -14.31 6.67
N ALA A 114 -2.52 -15.47 6.13
CA ALA A 114 -1.12 -15.81 5.90
C ALA A 114 -0.30 -14.76 5.12
N PRO A 115 -0.82 -14.13 4.04
CA PRO A 115 -0.09 -13.07 3.34
C PRO A 115 0.25 -11.86 4.23
N MET A 116 -0.58 -11.54 5.23
CA MET A 116 -0.32 -10.46 6.18
C MET A 116 0.86 -10.79 7.09
N SER A 117 0.91 -12.01 7.63
CA SER A 117 2.04 -12.46 8.45
C SER A 117 3.34 -12.53 7.65
N LEU A 118 3.27 -13.01 6.40
CA LEU A 118 4.42 -13.02 5.49
C LEU A 118 4.92 -11.60 5.22
N ARG A 119 4.02 -10.66 4.87
CA ARG A 119 4.37 -9.24 4.69
C ARG A 119 5.10 -8.70 5.91
N ALA A 120 4.55 -8.90 7.10
CA ALA A 120 5.13 -8.39 8.35
C ALA A 120 6.55 -8.93 8.59
N SER A 121 6.78 -10.23 8.35
CA SER A 121 8.10 -10.85 8.50
C SER A 121 9.16 -10.31 7.53
N LEU A 122 8.72 -9.82 6.36
CA LEU A 122 9.60 -9.32 5.30
C LEU A 122 9.94 -7.84 5.43
N VAL A 123 9.18 -7.05 6.21
CA VAL A 123 9.41 -5.59 6.33
C VAL A 123 10.86 -5.22 6.67
N PRO A 124 11.53 -5.84 7.67
CA PRO A 124 12.91 -5.48 8.00
C PRO A 124 13.88 -5.75 6.84
N ALA A 125 13.74 -6.92 6.22
CA ALA A 125 14.56 -7.33 5.08
C ALA A 125 14.30 -6.45 3.84
N ALA A 126 13.04 -6.08 3.59
CA ALA A 126 12.65 -5.21 2.48
C ALA A 126 13.21 -3.79 2.66
N ASN A 127 13.20 -3.23 3.87
CA ASN A 127 13.76 -1.91 4.15
C ASN A 127 15.28 -1.87 3.94
N ILE A 128 16.01 -2.84 4.51
CA ILE A 128 17.47 -2.94 4.34
C ILE A 128 17.81 -3.22 2.88
N GLY A 129 17.13 -4.19 2.27
CA GLY A 129 17.35 -4.60 0.88
C GLY A 129 17.09 -3.46 -0.09
N SER A 130 16.00 -2.72 0.06
CA SER A 130 15.68 -1.59 -0.83
C SER A 130 16.70 -0.45 -0.71
N MET A 131 17.20 -0.18 0.50
CA MET A 131 18.23 0.84 0.72
C MET A 131 19.60 0.43 0.16
N ALA A 132 19.96 -0.85 0.30
CA ALA A 132 21.26 -1.38 -0.12
C ALA A 132 21.32 -1.80 -1.60
N ALA A 133 20.21 -2.24 -2.19
CA ALA A 133 20.17 -2.82 -3.53
C ALA A 133 20.77 -1.91 -4.60
N MET A 134 20.34 -0.65 -4.64
CA MET A 134 20.78 0.29 -5.68
C MET A 134 22.25 0.71 -5.50
N PRO A 135 22.73 1.10 -4.30
CA PRO A 135 24.16 1.35 -4.09
C PRO A 135 25.04 0.15 -4.41
N LEU A 136 24.69 -1.05 -3.95
CA LEU A 136 25.47 -2.27 -4.22
C LEU A 136 25.54 -2.54 -5.73
N PHE A 137 24.41 -2.43 -6.43
CA PHE A 137 24.38 -2.60 -7.87
C PHE A 137 25.30 -1.61 -8.60
N PHE A 138 25.22 -0.33 -8.28
CA PHE A 138 26.07 0.69 -8.93
C PHE A 138 27.54 0.58 -8.55
N ILE A 139 27.88 0.19 -7.32
CA ILE A 139 29.28 -0.05 -6.92
C ILE A 139 29.86 -1.20 -7.76
N GLY A 140 29.14 -2.32 -7.87
CA GLY A 140 29.57 -3.44 -8.73
C GLY A 140 29.62 -3.05 -10.21
N LEU A 141 28.74 -2.15 -10.65
CA LEU A 141 28.76 -1.60 -12.01
C LEU A 141 29.98 -0.70 -12.25
N LEU A 142 30.42 0.10 -11.28
CA LEU A 142 31.52 1.04 -11.47
C LEU A 142 32.89 0.39 -11.25
N VAL A 143 32.96 -0.68 -10.47
CA VAL A 143 34.22 -1.31 -10.06
C VAL A 143 34.27 -2.77 -10.58
N PRO A 144 34.93 -3.03 -11.72
CA PRO A 144 34.93 -4.36 -12.36
C PRO A 144 35.47 -5.49 -11.49
N SER A 145 36.41 -5.22 -10.58
CA SER A 145 37.00 -6.23 -9.69
C SER A 145 36.02 -6.79 -8.65
N ILE A 146 34.88 -6.13 -8.46
CA ILE A 146 33.84 -6.51 -7.49
C ILE A 146 32.46 -6.56 -8.14
N SER A 147 32.40 -6.98 -9.40
CA SER A 147 31.15 -7.12 -10.17
C SER A 147 30.10 -8.02 -9.51
N TRP A 148 30.50 -8.94 -8.62
CA TRP A 148 29.60 -9.78 -7.81
C TRP A 148 28.63 -8.97 -6.92
N LEU A 149 28.96 -7.70 -6.59
CA LEU A 149 28.03 -6.81 -5.89
C LEU A 149 26.80 -6.47 -6.73
N MET A 150 26.88 -6.55 -8.05
CA MET A 150 25.72 -6.38 -8.92
C MET A 150 24.70 -7.49 -8.68
N ASP A 151 25.16 -8.73 -8.58
CA ASP A 151 24.32 -9.90 -8.33
C ASP A 151 23.69 -9.85 -6.93
N LEU A 152 24.46 -9.38 -5.93
CA LEU A 152 23.96 -9.13 -4.58
C LEU A 152 22.90 -7.99 -4.57
N GLY A 153 23.12 -6.92 -5.34
CA GLY A 153 22.16 -5.84 -5.51
C GLY A 153 20.85 -6.32 -6.13
N ILE A 154 20.93 -7.14 -7.18
CA ILE A 154 19.77 -7.79 -7.81
C ILE A 154 19.04 -8.69 -6.80
N LEU A 155 19.77 -9.48 -6.01
CA LEU A 155 19.18 -10.36 -5.00
C LEU A 155 18.37 -9.58 -3.96
N PHE A 156 18.92 -8.48 -3.43
CA PHE A 156 18.17 -7.61 -2.52
C PHE A 156 16.95 -6.98 -3.18
N PHE A 157 17.09 -6.57 -4.45
CA PHE A 157 15.99 -6.00 -5.21
C PHE A 157 14.88 -7.02 -5.49
N ALA A 158 15.22 -8.29 -5.75
CA ALA A 158 14.25 -9.37 -5.87
C ALA A 158 13.45 -9.57 -4.57
N GLY A 159 14.08 -9.42 -3.41
CA GLY A 159 13.39 -9.37 -2.12
C GLY A 159 12.34 -8.25 -2.04
N ALA A 160 12.66 -7.05 -2.54
CA ALA A 160 11.71 -5.94 -2.61
C ALA A 160 10.53 -6.23 -3.56
N VAL A 161 10.78 -6.87 -4.70
CA VAL A 161 9.72 -7.33 -5.62
C VAL A 161 8.78 -8.32 -4.93
N ILE A 162 9.32 -9.33 -4.25
CA ILE A 162 8.54 -10.31 -3.48
C ILE A 162 7.68 -9.60 -2.42
N PHE A 163 8.24 -8.62 -1.72
CA PHE A 163 7.51 -7.82 -0.74
C PHE A 163 6.29 -7.11 -1.36
N HIS A 164 6.45 -6.45 -2.52
CA HIS A 164 5.32 -5.82 -3.21
C HIS A 164 4.27 -6.83 -3.67
N LEU A 165 4.70 -7.98 -4.20
CA LEU A 165 3.79 -9.05 -4.65
C LEU A 165 2.98 -9.66 -3.51
N ILE A 166 3.57 -9.83 -2.32
CA ILE A 166 2.87 -10.30 -1.12
C ILE A 166 1.97 -9.21 -0.53
N THR A 167 2.33 -7.94 -0.67
CA THR A 167 1.51 -6.82 -0.17
C THR A 167 0.22 -6.66 -0.95
N LEU A 168 0.23 -6.87 -2.28
CA LEU A 168 -0.96 -6.76 -3.13
C LEU A 168 -2.19 -7.54 -2.63
N PRO A 169 -2.13 -8.87 -2.38
CA PRO A 169 -3.28 -9.62 -1.91
C PRO A 169 -3.77 -9.16 -0.52
N VAL A 170 -2.87 -8.68 0.35
CA VAL A 170 -3.23 -8.12 1.66
C VAL A 170 -4.12 -6.90 1.50
N GLU A 171 -3.74 -5.96 0.64
CA GLU A 171 -4.48 -4.72 0.41
C GLU A 171 -5.81 -4.96 -0.30
N PHE A 172 -5.84 -5.84 -1.30
CA PHE A 172 -7.09 -6.20 -1.99
C PHE A 172 -8.07 -6.93 -1.09
N ASP A 173 -7.60 -7.83 -0.22
CA ASP A 173 -8.46 -8.54 0.73
C ASP A 173 -9.01 -7.60 1.82
N ALA A 174 -8.19 -6.67 2.34
CA ALA A 174 -8.65 -5.65 3.29
C ALA A 174 -9.75 -4.77 2.67
N SER A 175 -9.52 -4.27 1.45
CA SER A 175 -10.54 -3.51 0.71
C SER A 175 -11.81 -4.32 0.43
N ARG A 176 -11.69 -5.62 0.11
CA ARG A 176 -12.85 -6.50 -0.10
C ARG A 176 -13.68 -6.65 1.17
N ARG A 177 -13.03 -6.86 2.31
CA ARG A 177 -13.70 -6.94 3.63
C ARG A 177 -14.38 -5.63 3.97
N ALA A 178 -13.71 -4.50 3.77
CA ALA A 178 -14.27 -3.18 4.01
C ALA A 178 -15.55 -2.94 3.21
N ILE A 179 -15.55 -3.22 1.90
CA ILE A 179 -16.75 -3.06 1.06
C ILE A 179 -17.86 -4.03 1.46
N ALA A 180 -17.54 -5.28 1.80
CA ALA A 180 -18.54 -6.24 2.27
C ALA A 180 -19.22 -5.77 3.56
N ILE A 181 -18.44 -5.20 4.49
CA ILE A 181 -18.94 -4.68 5.77
C ILE A 181 -19.73 -3.39 5.56
N LEU A 182 -19.25 -2.46 4.76
CA LEU A 182 -19.99 -1.21 4.50
C LEU A 182 -21.27 -1.46 3.69
N GLY A 183 -21.28 -2.49 2.84
CA GLY A 183 -22.39 -2.85 1.97
C GLY A 183 -23.57 -3.56 2.64
N ASN A 184 -23.47 -3.90 3.93
CA ASN A 184 -24.55 -4.58 4.66
C ASN A 184 -25.69 -3.65 5.13
N GLY A 185 -25.64 -2.36 4.76
CA GLY A 185 -26.67 -1.36 5.08
C GLY A 185 -26.59 -0.78 6.50
N THR A 186 -25.62 -1.19 7.32
CA THR A 186 -25.48 -0.69 8.70
C THR A 186 -24.70 0.61 8.76
N PHE A 187 -23.74 0.81 7.85
CA PHE A 187 -22.78 1.92 7.90
C PHE A 187 -22.94 2.92 6.75
N LEU A 188 -23.40 2.44 5.59
CA LEU A 188 -23.67 3.25 4.41
C LEU A 188 -25.03 2.87 3.82
N ALA A 189 -25.71 3.85 3.23
CA ALA A 189 -26.86 3.56 2.39
C ALA A 189 -26.43 2.81 1.11
N PRO A 190 -27.28 1.97 0.50
CA PRO A 190 -26.89 1.15 -0.66
C PRO A 190 -26.31 1.95 -1.83
N ASP A 191 -26.77 3.17 -2.05
CA ASP A 191 -26.29 4.11 -3.08
C ASP A 191 -24.93 4.73 -2.73
N GLU A 192 -24.55 4.81 -1.45
CA GLU A 192 -23.28 5.35 -0.97
C GLU A 192 -22.13 4.34 -1.07
N VAL A 193 -22.42 3.03 -1.06
CA VAL A 193 -21.43 1.95 -1.15
C VAL A 193 -20.58 2.07 -2.42
N GLN A 194 -21.17 2.54 -3.51
CA GLN A 194 -20.43 2.75 -4.76
C GLN A 194 -19.35 3.83 -4.60
N GLY A 195 -19.58 4.85 -3.77
CA GLY A 195 -18.60 5.88 -3.44
C GLY A 195 -17.41 5.30 -2.66
N ALA A 196 -17.68 4.53 -1.60
CA ALA A 196 -16.63 3.84 -0.86
C ALA A 196 -15.80 2.90 -1.74
N LYS A 197 -16.46 2.14 -2.64
CA LYS A 197 -15.78 1.26 -3.60
C LYS A 197 -14.87 2.04 -4.55
N LYS A 198 -15.26 3.23 -4.99
CA LYS A 198 -14.40 4.09 -5.83
C LYS A 198 -13.15 4.54 -5.07
N VAL A 199 -13.29 4.94 -3.81
CA VAL A 199 -12.15 5.35 -2.96
C VAL A 199 -11.15 4.20 -2.79
N LEU A 200 -11.61 3.02 -2.36
CA LEU A 200 -10.72 1.87 -2.14
C LEU A 200 -10.11 1.33 -3.44
N ASN A 201 -10.87 1.32 -4.54
CA ASN A 201 -10.32 0.95 -5.85
C ASN A 201 -9.27 1.94 -6.35
N ALA A 202 -9.43 3.24 -6.08
CA ALA A 202 -8.43 4.24 -6.43
C ALA A 202 -7.14 3.98 -5.65
N ALA A 203 -7.25 3.74 -4.34
CA ALA A 203 -6.11 3.40 -3.48
C ALA A 203 -5.38 2.14 -3.96
N ALA A 204 -6.11 1.08 -4.34
CA ALA A 204 -5.51 -0.17 -4.80
C ALA A 204 -4.54 -0.02 -5.99
N TRP A 205 -4.75 0.98 -6.86
CA TRP A 205 -3.86 1.23 -8.01
C TRP A 205 -2.45 1.67 -7.60
N THR A 206 -2.26 2.25 -6.41
CA THR A 206 -0.91 2.63 -5.94
C THR A 206 -0.06 1.40 -5.63
N TYR A 207 -0.67 0.35 -5.06
CA TYR A 207 0.01 -0.92 -4.84
C TYR A 207 0.34 -1.63 -6.15
N VAL A 208 -0.59 -1.62 -7.12
CA VAL A 208 -0.34 -2.17 -8.46
C VAL A 208 0.79 -1.43 -9.16
N ALA A 209 0.81 -0.10 -9.06
CA ALA A 209 1.88 0.73 -9.61
C ALA A 209 3.23 0.42 -8.96
N ALA A 210 3.28 0.29 -7.63
CA ALA A 210 4.51 -0.05 -6.90
C ALA A 210 5.05 -1.43 -7.30
N ALA A 211 4.19 -2.44 -7.41
CA ALA A 211 4.58 -3.76 -7.89
C ALA A 211 5.10 -3.72 -9.33
N THR A 212 4.41 -3.01 -10.23
CA THR A 212 4.83 -2.84 -11.63
C THR A 212 6.19 -2.13 -11.73
N MET A 213 6.38 -1.06 -10.97
CA MET A 213 7.65 -0.34 -10.88
C MET A 213 8.78 -1.26 -10.40
N SER A 214 8.55 -2.04 -9.36
CA SER A 214 9.54 -2.99 -8.86
C SER A 214 9.88 -4.07 -9.91
N LEU A 215 8.90 -4.59 -10.66
CA LEU A 215 9.18 -5.59 -11.69
C LEU A 215 9.99 -5.02 -12.86
N LEU A 216 9.62 -3.85 -13.38
CA LEU A 216 10.33 -3.23 -14.50
C LEU A 216 11.74 -2.77 -14.10
N GLN A 217 11.90 -2.27 -12.88
CA GLN A 217 13.22 -1.93 -12.36
C GLN A 217 14.10 -3.18 -12.22
N MET A 218 13.55 -4.30 -11.74
CA MET A 218 14.31 -5.56 -11.63
C MET A 218 14.76 -6.05 -13.01
N LEU A 219 13.85 -6.04 -13.99
CA LEU A 219 14.17 -6.39 -15.37
C LEU A 219 15.30 -5.53 -15.93
N ARG A 220 15.25 -4.21 -15.67
CA ARG A 220 16.32 -3.29 -16.04
C ARG A 220 17.67 -3.67 -15.41
N LEU A 221 17.71 -3.97 -14.11
CA LEU A 221 18.96 -4.36 -13.44
C LEU A 221 19.56 -5.63 -14.03
N ILE A 222 18.72 -6.61 -14.38
CA ILE A 222 19.15 -7.87 -15.05
C ILE A 222 19.74 -7.58 -16.44
N ILE A 223 19.09 -6.74 -17.25
CA ILE A 223 19.58 -6.35 -18.59
C ILE A 223 20.94 -5.64 -18.47
N LEU A 224 21.07 -4.71 -17.54
CA LEU A 224 22.32 -3.99 -17.30
C LEU A 224 23.44 -4.92 -16.83
N ARG A 225 23.14 -5.93 -16.01
CA ARG A 225 24.11 -6.95 -15.60
C ARG A 225 24.60 -7.79 -16.77
N GLY A 226 23.68 -8.24 -17.63
CA GLY A 226 24.01 -9.06 -18.80
C GLY A 226 24.78 -8.31 -19.88
N SER A 227 24.66 -6.98 -19.96
CA SER A 227 25.43 -6.16 -20.91
C SER A 227 26.93 -6.01 -20.58
N ARG A 228 27.39 -6.57 -19.45
CA ARG A 228 28.80 -6.50 -19.00
C ARG A 228 29.58 -7.81 -19.18
N ASP A 229 28.90 -8.91 -19.46
CA ASP A 229 29.53 -10.19 -19.80
C ASP A 229 29.84 -10.23 -21.30
#